data_AF-A0A1E1K9K3-F1
#
_entry.id   AF-A0A1E1K9K3-F1
#
_cell.length_a   1.000
_cell.length_b   1.000
_cell.length_c   1.000
_cell.angle_alpha   90.00
_cell.angle_beta   90.00
_cell.angle_gamma   90.00
#
_symmetry.space_group_name_H-M   'P 1'
#
loop_
_entity.id
_entity.type
_entity.pdbx_description
1 polymer ?
#
loop_
_entity_poly.entity_id
_entity_poly.type
_entity_poly.pdbx_seq_one_letter_code
_entity_poly.pdbx_strand_id
1 'polypeptide(L)'
;MAYQEDYQHWPFLNQEEFELVCAFFDQKYVSAELGPTRKIFKIRSRRVATTANSYIEILRLLEPPDDEDELSKALGMLGGGRELGERNEERSDDMIMMDSVDEDADQEALRSVPSANQLPSYSQYSHQPYVTYEIHLHATYRMPTLWFTLHDLPMGDPTFDLDSVYRYLVPAQFKSGLRAAGITGGISAAPHPITDVPAFFIHPCQTREAMESFDCSKKEYLMVWLGLVGGCVGLWVPPEMAESAT
;
A
#
# COMPACT_ATOMS: atom_id res chain seq x y z
N MET A 1 -12.31 -20.27 27.25
CA MET A 1 -11.70 -19.50 26.15
C MET A 1 -10.41 -18.95 26.72
N ALA A 2 -9.28 -19.44 26.25
CA ALA A 2 -8.00 -19.34 26.96
C ALA A 2 -7.35 -17.96 26.83
N TYR A 3 -7.67 -17.20 25.77
CA TYR A 3 -7.02 -15.92 25.48
C TYR A 3 -7.88 -14.70 25.81
N GLN A 4 -9.15 -14.90 26.16
CA GLN A 4 -10.03 -13.80 26.57
C GLN A 4 -9.55 -13.10 27.85
N GLU A 5 -8.87 -13.82 28.74
CA GLU A 5 -8.27 -13.27 29.97
C GLU A 5 -7.10 -12.31 29.69
N ASP A 6 -6.50 -12.38 28.49
CA ASP A 6 -5.45 -11.45 28.11
C ASP A 6 -6.01 -10.04 27.90
N TYR A 7 -7.27 -9.90 27.50
CA TYR A 7 -7.89 -8.61 27.20
C TYR A 7 -8.56 -8.00 28.43
N GLN A 8 -8.55 -6.68 28.55
CA GLN A 8 -9.37 -6.01 29.54
C GLN A 8 -10.87 -6.26 29.27
N HIS A 9 -11.29 -6.11 28.01
CA HIS A 9 -12.69 -6.24 27.61
C HIS A 9 -12.84 -6.84 26.21
N TRP A 10 -12.66 -8.16 26.05
CA TRP A 10 -12.89 -8.84 24.77
C TRP A 10 -14.31 -8.56 24.19
N PRO A 11 -14.46 -8.29 22.88
CA PRO A 11 -13.43 -8.14 21.84
C PRO A 11 -12.92 -6.69 21.65
N PHE A 12 -13.31 -5.78 22.54
CA PHE A 12 -12.91 -4.37 22.49
C PHE A 12 -11.43 -4.18 22.83
N LEU A 13 -10.85 -3.14 22.24
CA LEU A 13 -9.48 -2.71 22.48
C LEU A 13 -9.48 -1.30 23.09
N ASN A 14 -8.75 -1.13 24.17
CA ASN A 14 -8.29 0.20 24.58
C ASN A 14 -7.11 0.66 23.69
N GLN A 15 -6.62 1.88 23.92
CA GLN A 15 -5.54 2.46 23.11
C GLN A 15 -4.24 1.65 23.21
N GLU A 16 -3.85 1.22 24.41
CA GLU A 16 -2.62 0.44 24.63
C GLU A 16 -2.71 -0.96 24.00
N GLU A 17 -3.86 -1.61 24.13
CA GLU A 17 -4.14 -2.89 23.50
C GLU A 17 -4.11 -2.76 21.98
N PHE A 18 -4.70 -1.68 21.43
CA PHE A 18 -4.66 -1.43 20.00
C PHE A 18 -3.23 -1.21 19.48
N GLU A 19 -2.42 -0.43 20.20
CA GLU A 19 -1.01 -0.23 19.85
C GLU A 19 -0.22 -1.55 19.89
N LEU A 20 -0.50 -2.39 20.88
CA LEU A 20 0.14 -3.69 21.03
C LEU A 20 -0.24 -4.65 19.89
N VAL A 21 -1.52 -4.75 19.53
CA VAL A 21 -1.93 -5.62 18.40
C VAL A 21 -1.39 -5.09 17.06
N CYS A 22 -1.28 -3.76 16.89
CA CYS A 22 -0.62 -3.16 15.72
C CYS A 22 0.86 -3.57 15.66
N ALA A 23 1.58 -3.50 16.79
CA ALA A 23 2.99 -3.89 16.85
C ALA A 23 3.19 -5.38 16.53
N PHE A 24 2.32 -6.27 17.04
CA PHE A 24 2.38 -7.70 16.70
C PHE A 24 2.11 -7.96 15.21
N PHE A 25 1.17 -7.23 14.61
CA PHE A 25 0.87 -7.36 13.19
C PHE A 25 2.03 -6.88 12.30
N ASP A 26 2.64 -5.75 12.63
CA ASP A 26 3.84 -5.25 11.95
C ASP A 26 5.02 -6.24 12.10
N GLN A 27 5.24 -6.77 13.30
CA GLN A 27 6.26 -7.79 13.55
C GLN A 27 6.05 -9.04 12.68
N LYS A 28 4.82 -9.51 12.53
CA LYS A 28 4.47 -10.63 11.63
C LYS A 28 4.82 -10.31 10.18
N TYR A 29 4.52 -9.10 9.72
CA TYR A 29 4.86 -8.68 8.36
C TYR A 29 6.38 -8.60 8.12
N VAL A 30 7.13 -8.06 9.08
CA VAL A 30 8.59 -7.93 8.99
C VAL A 30 9.26 -9.30 8.97
N SER A 31 8.82 -10.22 9.84
CA SER A 31 9.39 -11.57 9.96
C SER A 31 9.00 -12.54 8.85
N ALA A 32 7.87 -12.32 8.16
CA ALA A 32 7.41 -13.21 7.10
C ALA A 32 8.28 -13.15 5.83
N GLU A 33 8.57 -14.31 5.25
CA GLU A 33 9.28 -14.45 3.97
C GLU A 33 8.32 -14.26 2.78
N LEU A 34 7.90 -13.02 2.56
CA LEU A 34 6.87 -12.67 1.58
C LEU A 34 7.31 -12.75 0.10
N GLY A 35 8.60 -12.97 -0.19
CA GLY A 35 9.11 -13.05 -1.56
C GLY A 35 8.61 -11.92 -2.48
N PRO A 36 8.09 -12.24 -3.70
CA PRO A 36 7.52 -11.26 -4.63
C PRO A 36 6.31 -10.49 -4.08
N THR A 37 5.52 -11.08 -3.18
CA THR A 37 4.34 -10.44 -2.56
C THR A 37 4.73 -9.15 -1.85
N ARG A 38 5.95 -9.08 -1.31
CA ARG A 38 6.48 -7.87 -0.67
C ARG A 38 6.59 -6.69 -1.63
N LYS A 39 6.62 -6.88 -2.95
CA LYS A 39 6.65 -5.76 -3.92
C LYS A 39 5.28 -5.10 -4.07
N ILE A 40 4.22 -5.91 -4.04
CA ILE A 40 2.84 -5.47 -4.28
C ILE A 40 2.05 -5.18 -3.00
N PHE A 41 2.54 -5.63 -1.85
CA PHE A 41 1.86 -5.52 -0.56
C PHE A 41 2.82 -4.99 0.50
N LYS A 42 2.56 -3.78 1.00
CA LYS A 42 3.41 -3.08 1.98
C LYS A 42 2.59 -2.73 3.20
N ILE A 43 3.07 -3.13 4.38
CA ILE A 43 2.53 -2.70 5.66
C ILE A 43 3.48 -1.68 6.29
N ARG A 44 2.91 -0.65 6.91
CA ARG A 44 3.64 0.35 7.69
C ARG A 44 2.86 0.69 8.96
N SER A 45 3.53 0.60 10.10
CA SER A 45 3.02 1.19 11.35
C SER A 45 3.23 2.71 11.32
N ARG A 46 2.17 3.47 11.60
CA ARG A 46 2.14 4.92 11.57
C ARG A 46 1.65 5.47 12.90
N ARG A 47 1.97 6.75 13.14
CA ARG A 47 1.50 7.49 14.30
C ARG A 47 1.07 8.89 13.90
N VAL A 48 -0.09 9.30 14.39
CA VAL A 48 -0.64 10.64 14.17
C VAL A 48 0.10 11.64 15.06
N ALA A 49 0.67 12.69 14.48
CA ALA A 49 1.47 13.65 15.23
C ALA A 49 0.66 14.44 16.29
N THR A 50 -0.62 14.71 16.02
CA THR A 50 -1.47 15.55 16.88
C THR A 50 -2.07 14.79 18.07
N THR A 51 -2.46 13.54 17.88
CA THR A 51 -3.11 12.72 18.92
C THR A 51 -2.18 11.65 19.51
N ALA A 52 -1.02 11.42 18.91
CA ALA A 52 -0.12 10.29 19.18
C ALA A 52 -0.75 8.90 18.96
N ASN A 53 -1.95 8.82 18.39
CA ASN A 53 -2.61 7.55 18.09
C ASN A 53 -1.84 6.81 17.00
N SER A 54 -1.60 5.52 17.22
CA SER A 54 -0.98 4.66 16.22
C SER A 54 -2.05 4.04 15.30
N TYR A 55 -1.68 3.74 14.05
CA TYR A 55 -2.53 3.06 13.08
C TYR A 55 -1.68 2.25 12.11
N ILE A 56 -2.29 1.31 11.41
CA ILE A 56 -1.61 0.53 10.35
C ILE A 56 -2.01 1.07 8.99
N GLU A 57 -1.03 1.35 8.15
CA GLU A 57 -1.20 1.66 6.72
C GLU A 57 -0.82 0.42 5.91
N ILE A 58 -1.67 0.00 4.98
CA ILE A 58 -1.43 -1.10 4.05
C ILE A 58 -1.58 -0.56 2.63
N LEU A 59 -0.50 -0.58 1.87
CA LEU A 59 -0.52 -0.27 0.44
C LEU A 59 -0.55 -1.59 -0.34
N ARG A 60 -1.50 -1.71 -1.27
CA ARG A 60 -1.61 -2.84 -2.18
C ARG A 60 -1.74 -2.37 -3.63
N LEU A 61 -0.88 -2.87 -4.51
CA LEU A 61 -1.02 -2.66 -5.94
C LEU A 61 -2.21 -3.49 -6.48
N LEU A 62 -3.03 -2.89 -7.35
CA LEU A 62 -4.17 -3.56 -7.96
C LEU A 62 -3.72 -4.47 -9.12
N GLU A 63 -2.62 -4.11 -9.77
CA GLU A 63 -1.97 -4.87 -10.82
C GLU A 63 -0.50 -5.10 -10.43
N PRO A 64 0.08 -6.29 -10.68
CA PRO A 64 1.50 -6.51 -10.43
C PRO A 64 2.33 -5.59 -11.34
N PRO A 65 3.50 -5.10 -10.87
CA PRO A 65 4.35 -4.27 -11.70
C PRO A 65 4.84 -5.06 -12.91
N ASP A 66 4.61 -4.51 -14.10
CA ASP A 66 5.13 -5.05 -15.36
C ASP A 66 6.69 -5.00 -15.43
N ASP A 67 7.30 -4.14 -14.60
CA ASP A 67 8.72 -3.75 -14.66
C ASP A 67 9.69 -4.59 -13.81
N GLU A 68 9.49 -5.91 -13.66
CA GLU A 68 10.65 -6.74 -13.29
C GLU A 68 11.75 -6.66 -14.35
N ASP A 69 11.39 -6.36 -15.59
CA ASP A 69 12.26 -6.31 -16.74
C ASP A 69 13.06 -5.00 -16.86
N GLU A 70 12.45 -3.83 -16.66
CA GLU A 70 13.14 -2.55 -16.94
C GLU A 70 14.21 -2.21 -15.89
N LEU A 71 13.93 -2.41 -14.60
CA LEU A 71 14.91 -2.12 -13.55
C LEU A 71 16.09 -3.11 -13.58
N SER A 72 15.80 -4.39 -13.87
CA SER A 72 16.82 -5.42 -14.07
C SER A 72 17.67 -5.15 -15.31
N LYS A 73 17.05 -4.69 -16.42
CA LYS A 73 17.76 -4.26 -17.63
C LYS A 73 18.64 -3.03 -17.37
N ALA A 74 18.13 -2.04 -16.63
CA ALA A 74 18.89 -0.83 -16.28
C ALA A 74 20.09 -1.13 -15.38
N LEU A 75 19.93 -2.03 -14.38
CA LEU A 75 21.03 -2.48 -13.53
C LEU A 75 22.04 -3.35 -14.29
N GLY A 76 21.57 -4.18 -15.23
CA GLY A 76 22.44 -4.94 -16.14
C GLY A 76 23.30 -4.07 -17.05
N MET A 77 22.76 -2.92 -17.50
CA MET A 77 23.51 -1.92 -18.27
C MET A 77 24.58 -1.19 -17.44
N LEU A 78 24.37 -1.03 -16.13
CA LEU A 78 25.37 -0.47 -15.22
C LEU A 78 26.48 -1.47 -14.85
N GLY A 79 26.19 -2.78 -14.93
CA GLY A 79 27.12 -3.86 -14.60
C GLY A 79 28.06 -4.29 -15.74
N GLY A 80 27.95 -3.68 -16.93
CA GLY A 80 28.81 -3.95 -18.08
C GLY A 80 30.23 -3.41 -17.90
N GLY A 81 31.02 -4.07 -17.06
CA GLY A 81 32.45 -3.85 -16.93
C GLY A 81 33.13 -3.98 -18.29
N ARG A 82 33.91 -2.95 -18.65
CA ARG A 82 34.87 -2.95 -19.76
C ARG A 82 35.73 -4.22 -19.70
N GLU A 83 35.42 -5.22 -20.52
CA GLU A 83 36.42 -6.21 -20.92
C GLU A 83 37.39 -5.55 -21.90
N LEU A 84 38.61 -5.36 -21.42
CA LEU A 84 39.79 -5.12 -22.23
C LEU A 84 40.04 -6.35 -23.12
N GLY A 85 39.82 -6.21 -24.42
CA GLY A 85 40.22 -7.17 -25.44
C GLY A 85 41.00 -6.44 -26.54
N GLU A 86 42.28 -6.79 -26.66
CA GLU A 86 43.25 -6.17 -27.56
C GLU A 86 42.99 -6.45 -29.05
N ARG A 87 43.45 -5.47 -29.85
CA ARG A 87 44.12 -5.59 -31.17
C ARG A 87 43.27 -5.50 -32.46
N ASN A 88 43.34 -4.35 -33.13
CA ASN A 88 44.23 -4.18 -34.30
C ASN A 88 44.32 -2.71 -34.77
N GLU A 89 45.53 -2.37 -35.21
CA GLU A 89 45.97 -1.08 -35.74
C GLU A 89 45.32 -0.77 -37.09
N GLU A 90 44.72 0.41 -37.25
CA GLU A 90 44.91 1.24 -38.44
C GLU A 90 44.98 2.72 -38.04
N ARG A 91 46.11 3.31 -38.42
CA ARG A 91 46.51 4.68 -38.20
C ARG A 91 45.78 5.59 -39.18
N SER A 92 44.95 6.49 -38.69
CA SER A 92 44.64 7.74 -39.40
C SER A 92 44.91 8.90 -38.46
N ASP A 93 45.83 9.73 -38.91
CA ASP A 93 46.30 10.97 -38.33
C ASP A 93 45.13 11.98 -38.40
N ASP A 94 44.62 12.45 -37.26
CA ASP A 94 43.80 13.66 -37.24
C ASP A 94 44.17 14.50 -36.01
N MET A 95 44.66 15.70 -36.31
CA MET A 95 45.23 16.67 -35.39
C MET A 95 44.20 17.10 -34.33
N ILE A 96 44.62 17.06 -33.05
CA ILE A 96 43.91 17.73 -31.96
C ILE A 96 44.05 19.24 -32.17
N MET A 97 43.03 19.86 -32.79
CA MET A 97 42.88 21.30 -32.81
C MET A 97 42.30 21.74 -31.46
N MET A 98 43.16 22.25 -30.60
CA MET A 98 42.77 23.02 -29.43
C MET A 98 42.30 24.39 -29.92
N ASP A 99 40.98 24.55 -30.09
CA ASP A 99 40.39 25.87 -30.27
C ASP A 99 40.05 26.45 -28.90
N SER A 100 40.57 27.63 -28.67
CA SER A 100 40.36 28.47 -27.50
C SER A 100 39.44 29.61 -27.91
N VAL A 101 38.54 30.03 -27.01
CA VAL A 101 37.48 31.07 -27.09
C VAL A 101 36.10 30.49 -27.50
N ASP A 102 34.98 30.70 -26.82
CA ASP A 102 34.51 31.82 -25.99
C ASP A 102 33.86 31.35 -24.66
N GLU A 103 34.19 32.04 -23.57
CA GLU A 103 33.34 32.09 -22.37
C GLU A 103 32.17 33.04 -22.66
N ASP A 104 30.96 32.50 -22.86
CA ASP A 104 29.64 33.12 -22.57
C ASP A 104 28.54 32.52 -23.47
N ALA A 105 28.03 31.35 -23.09
CA ALA A 105 26.66 30.92 -23.42
C ALA A 105 26.31 29.67 -22.59
N ASP A 106 26.09 29.85 -21.29
CA ASP A 106 25.43 28.85 -20.45
C ASP A 106 23.94 28.81 -20.87
N GLN A 107 23.69 28.16 -22.00
CA GLN A 107 22.34 27.93 -22.49
C GLN A 107 21.80 26.74 -21.69
N GLU A 108 21.20 27.05 -20.53
CA GLU A 108 20.37 26.12 -19.77
C GLU A 108 19.58 25.23 -20.73
N ALA A 109 19.70 23.92 -20.52
CA ALA A 109 18.97 22.90 -21.23
C ALA A 109 17.46 23.00 -20.94
N LEU A 110 16.78 23.96 -21.57
CA LEU A 110 15.32 24.02 -21.64
C LEU A 110 14.85 22.92 -22.58
N ARG A 111 14.84 21.69 -22.07
CA ARG A 111 14.00 20.63 -22.63
C ARG A 111 12.57 21.16 -22.63
N SER A 112 11.91 21.06 -23.78
CA SER A 112 10.52 21.45 -23.99
C SER A 112 9.64 20.91 -22.86
N VAL A 113 9.07 21.83 -22.09
CA VAL A 113 8.09 21.55 -21.03
C VAL A 113 6.90 20.79 -21.64
N PRO A 114 6.53 19.60 -21.14
CA PRO A 114 5.18 19.09 -21.36
C PRO A 114 4.20 20.08 -20.71
N SER A 115 3.04 20.29 -21.33
CA SER A 115 1.98 21.23 -20.96
C SER A 115 1.93 21.59 -19.47
N ALA A 116 1.92 22.90 -19.19
CA ALA A 116 2.00 23.57 -17.89
C ALA A 116 0.81 23.33 -16.93
N ASN A 117 0.36 22.08 -16.75
CA ASN A 117 -0.66 21.73 -15.74
C ASN A 117 -0.48 20.35 -15.09
N GLN A 118 0.63 19.65 -15.32
CA GLN A 118 0.99 18.48 -14.51
C GLN A 118 2.33 18.77 -13.83
N LEU A 119 2.25 19.15 -12.56
CA LEU A 119 3.37 18.97 -11.65
C LEU A 119 3.84 17.51 -11.78
N PRO A 120 5.15 17.24 -11.91
CA PRO A 120 5.63 15.86 -11.89
C PRO A 120 5.18 15.21 -10.58
N SER A 121 4.28 14.23 -10.70
CA SER A 121 3.81 13.43 -9.57
C SER A 121 4.88 12.39 -9.25
N TYR A 122 5.74 12.71 -8.27
CA TYR A 122 6.70 11.76 -7.73
C TYR A 122 6.02 10.82 -6.73
N SER A 123 5.11 10.00 -7.23
CA SER A 123 4.68 8.78 -6.54
C SER A 123 5.69 7.68 -6.91
N GLN A 124 6.17 6.89 -5.94
CA GLN A 124 7.03 5.72 -6.22
C GLN A 124 6.34 4.68 -7.14
N TYR A 125 5.04 4.85 -7.39
CA TYR A 125 4.17 4.00 -8.17
C TYR A 125 3.47 4.77 -9.29
N SER A 126 4.08 5.85 -9.82
CA SER A 126 3.42 6.96 -10.57
C SER A 126 2.57 6.61 -11.79
N HIS A 127 2.43 5.33 -12.15
CA HIS A 127 1.60 4.85 -13.26
C HIS A 127 0.80 3.57 -12.93
N GLN A 128 0.88 3.05 -11.70
CA GLN A 128 0.23 1.78 -11.34
C GLN A 128 -0.96 2.01 -10.41
N PRO A 129 -2.13 1.44 -10.71
CA PRO A 129 -3.30 1.57 -9.85
C PRO A 129 -3.05 0.86 -8.52
N TYR A 130 -3.35 1.54 -7.41
CA TYR A 130 -3.18 0.98 -6.08
C TYR A 130 -4.29 1.41 -5.13
N VAL A 131 -4.35 0.72 -3.99
CA VAL A 131 -5.26 1.01 -2.89
C VAL A 131 -4.46 1.16 -1.61
N THR A 132 -4.78 2.20 -0.85
CA THR A 132 -4.27 2.38 0.51
C THR A 132 -5.39 2.03 1.46
N TYR A 133 -5.13 1.09 2.36
CA TYR A 133 -5.98 0.77 3.49
C TYR A 133 -5.36 1.32 4.77
N GLU A 134 -6.19 1.77 5.69
CA GLU A 134 -5.76 2.21 7.01
C GLU A 134 -6.62 1.56 8.10
N ILE A 135 -5.99 1.08 9.15
CA ILE A 135 -6.66 0.45 10.29
C ILE A 135 -6.56 1.40 11.48
N HIS A 136 -7.68 2.02 11.83
CA HIS A 136 -7.81 2.97 12.95
C HIS A 136 -8.62 2.38 14.08
N LEU A 137 -8.31 2.73 15.33
CA LEU A 137 -9.19 2.43 16.46
C LEU A 137 -10.38 3.40 16.48
N HIS A 138 -11.61 2.87 16.41
CA HIS A 138 -12.79 3.70 16.52
C HIS A 138 -13.01 4.16 17.96
N ALA A 139 -13.09 5.47 18.20
CA ALA A 139 -13.21 6.05 19.55
C ALA A 139 -14.41 5.51 20.34
N THR A 140 -15.60 5.47 19.72
CA THR A 140 -16.84 5.00 20.39
C THR A 140 -16.93 3.49 20.49
N TYR A 141 -16.78 2.76 19.37
CA TYR A 141 -16.93 1.31 19.37
C TYR A 141 -15.78 0.56 20.03
N ARG A 142 -14.60 1.20 20.20
CA ARG A 142 -13.38 0.55 20.71
C ARG A 142 -13.02 -0.71 19.93
N MET A 143 -13.21 -0.64 18.62
CA MET A 143 -12.95 -1.71 17.64
C MET A 143 -12.15 -1.13 16.48
N PRO A 144 -11.30 -1.90 15.79
CA PRO A 144 -10.65 -1.41 14.59
C PRO A 144 -11.66 -1.13 13.48
N THR A 145 -11.35 -0.14 12.66
CA THR A 145 -12.12 0.31 11.49
C THR A 145 -11.20 0.35 10.29
N LEU A 146 -11.64 -0.28 9.20
CA LEU A 146 -10.88 -0.33 7.95
C LEU A 146 -11.29 0.83 7.06
N TRP A 147 -10.39 1.79 6.86
CA TRP A 147 -10.52 2.88 5.90
C TRP A 147 -9.77 2.53 4.62
N PHE A 148 -10.20 3.04 3.48
CA PHE A 148 -9.49 2.83 2.22
C PHE A 148 -9.75 3.90 1.17
N THR A 149 -8.75 4.07 0.31
CA THR A 149 -8.75 5.01 -0.82
C THR A 149 -8.10 4.37 -2.05
N LEU A 150 -8.72 4.56 -3.21
CA LEU A 150 -8.18 4.14 -4.51
C LEU A 150 -7.34 5.25 -5.10
N HIS A 151 -6.28 4.89 -5.83
CA HIS A 151 -5.34 5.82 -6.43
C HIS A 151 -4.98 5.36 -7.85
N ASP A 152 -4.69 6.33 -8.71
CA ASP A 152 -4.12 6.13 -10.05
C ASP A 152 -4.88 5.08 -10.90
N LEU A 153 -6.22 5.08 -10.84
CA LEU A 153 -7.05 4.12 -11.56
C LEU A 153 -6.90 4.23 -13.09
N PRO A 154 -7.02 3.10 -13.83
CA PRO A 154 -6.90 3.10 -15.29
C PRO A 154 -7.92 4.02 -15.96
N MET A 155 -7.54 4.57 -17.11
CA MET A 155 -8.41 5.42 -17.96
C MET A 155 -8.97 6.68 -17.27
N GLY A 156 -8.42 7.07 -16.12
CA GLY A 156 -8.92 8.20 -15.33
C GLY A 156 -10.25 7.92 -14.65
N ASP A 157 -10.56 6.65 -14.37
CA ASP A 157 -11.73 6.28 -13.57
C ASP A 157 -11.74 7.04 -12.22
N PRO A 158 -12.92 7.45 -11.72
CA PRO A 158 -13.01 8.18 -10.46
C PRO A 158 -12.54 7.32 -9.28
N THR A 159 -11.61 7.86 -8.50
CA THR A 159 -11.03 7.18 -7.31
C THR A 159 -12.00 7.12 -6.13
N PHE A 160 -12.89 8.10 -6.03
CA PHE A 160 -13.93 8.17 -5.01
C PHE A 160 -15.30 7.88 -5.63
N ASP A 161 -15.50 6.64 -6.04
CA ASP A 161 -16.76 6.14 -6.59
C ASP A 161 -17.00 4.68 -6.19
N LEU A 162 -18.26 4.36 -5.86
CA LEU A 162 -18.61 3.01 -5.44
C LEU A 162 -18.48 2.01 -6.59
N ASP A 163 -18.79 2.39 -7.84
CA ASP A 163 -18.64 1.48 -8.97
C ASP A 163 -17.16 1.14 -9.21
N SER A 164 -16.24 2.10 -9.04
CA SER A 164 -14.80 1.82 -8.99
C SER A 164 -14.42 0.82 -7.89
N VAL A 165 -14.95 0.97 -6.67
CA VAL A 165 -14.73 0.00 -5.58
C VAL A 165 -15.21 -1.40 -5.98
N TYR A 166 -16.43 -1.52 -6.52
CA TYR A 166 -16.98 -2.79 -7.00
C TYR A 166 -16.19 -3.38 -8.18
N ARG A 167 -15.60 -2.53 -9.02
CA ARG A 167 -14.84 -2.96 -10.20
C ARG A 167 -13.49 -3.54 -9.78
N TYR A 168 -12.74 -2.80 -8.98
CA TYR A 168 -11.31 -3.06 -8.72
C TYR A 168 -11.03 -3.81 -7.41
N LEU A 169 -11.89 -3.68 -6.39
CA LEU A 169 -11.64 -4.27 -5.07
C LEU A 169 -12.50 -5.49 -4.78
N VAL A 170 -13.79 -5.43 -5.11
CA VAL A 170 -14.75 -6.47 -4.71
C VAL A 170 -14.59 -7.70 -5.60
N PRO A 171 -14.23 -8.88 -5.07
CA PRO A 171 -14.20 -10.11 -5.86
C PRO A 171 -15.58 -10.45 -6.45
N ALA A 172 -15.62 -11.05 -7.64
CA ALA A 172 -16.87 -11.29 -8.38
C ALA A 172 -17.94 -12.03 -7.57
N GLN A 173 -17.53 -12.98 -6.73
CA GLN A 173 -18.40 -13.76 -5.83
C GLN A 173 -19.08 -12.92 -4.74
N PHE A 174 -18.51 -11.78 -4.35
CA PHE A 174 -19.07 -10.90 -3.33
C PHE A 174 -19.87 -9.74 -3.93
N LYS A 175 -19.74 -9.46 -5.23
CA LYS A 175 -20.40 -8.33 -5.90
C LYS A 175 -21.93 -8.38 -5.79
N SER A 176 -22.55 -9.54 -6.00
CA SER A 176 -24.01 -9.68 -5.96
C SER A 176 -24.57 -9.50 -4.54
N GLY A 177 -23.92 -10.10 -3.53
CA GLY A 177 -24.30 -9.95 -2.13
C GLY A 177 -24.09 -8.53 -1.61
N LEU A 178 -22.97 -7.91 -1.94
CA LEU A 178 -22.64 -6.54 -1.50
C LEU A 178 -23.53 -5.50 -2.21
N ARG A 179 -23.84 -5.68 -3.50
CA ARG A 179 -24.81 -4.84 -4.24
C ARG A 179 -26.24 -5.04 -3.75
N ALA A 180 -26.64 -6.26 -3.41
CA ALA A 180 -27.97 -6.56 -2.86
C ALA A 180 -28.16 -6.03 -1.44
N ALA A 181 -27.08 -5.98 -0.65
CA ALA A 181 -27.07 -5.34 0.66
C ALA A 181 -26.95 -3.79 0.59
N GLY A 182 -26.63 -3.23 -0.59
CA GLY A 182 -26.47 -1.79 -0.79
C GLY A 182 -25.29 -1.19 -0.01
N ILE A 183 -25.31 0.14 0.19
CA ILE A 183 -24.44 0.88 1.14
C ILE A 183 -24.61 0.32 2.58
N THR A 184 -25.71 -0.40 2.82
CA THR A 184 -26.02 -1.13 4.05
C THR A 184 -25.20 -2.43 4.22
N GLY A 185 -24.41 -2.82 3.22
CA GLY A 185 -23.51 -3.98 3.20
C GLY A 185 -22.12 -3.76 3.83
N GLY A 186 -21.96 -2.70 4.64
CA GLY A 186 -20.75 -2.46 5.44
C GLY A 186 -19.84 -1.35 4.91
N ILE A 187 -19.85 -1.04 3.61
CA ILE A 187 -19.05 0.05 3.03
C ILE A 187 -19.81 1.38 3.13
N SER A 188 -19.21 2.34 3.84
CA SER A 188 -19.69 3.72 3.98
C SER A 188 -18.64 4.70 3.46
N ALA A 189 -19.02 5.96 3.29
CA ALA A 189 -18.10 7.02 2.89
C ALA A 189 -18.21 8.21 3.85
N ALA A 190 -17.07 8.75 4.29
CA ALA A 190 -16.98 9.86 5.22
C ALA A 190 -15.64 10.59 5.07
N PRO A 191 -15.49 11.80 5.63
CA PRO A 191 -14.18 12.43 5.76
C PRO A 191 -13.24 11.54 6.59
N HIS A 192 -12.02 11.34 6.09
CA HIS A 192 -11.01 10.51 6.73
C HIS A 192 -10.60 11.10 8.10
N PRO A 193 -10.47 10.29 9.17
CA PRO A 193 -10.29 10.79 10.55
C PRO A 193 -9.01 11.59 10.80
N ILE A 194 -8.02 11.51 9.91
CA ILE A 194 -6.75 12.25 10.05
C ILE A 194 -6.66 13.40 9.03
N THR A 195 -7.03 13.13 7.79
CA THR A 195 -6.73 14.01 6.65
C THR A 195 -7.94 14.80 6.16
N ASP A 196 -9.14 14.45 6.63
CA ASP A 196 -10.42 15.06 6.28
C ASP A 196 -10.80 14.97 4.78
N VAL A 197 -9.99 14.27 3.98
CA VAL A 197 -10.31 13.97 2.58
C VAL A 197 -11.38 12.88 2.49
N PRO A 198 -12.23 12.88 1.46
CA PRO A 198 -13.23 11.83 1.28
C PRO A 198 -12.58 10.44 1.16
N ALA A 199 -13.03 9.49 2.00
CA ALA A 199 -12.56 8.11 2.00
C ALA A 199 -13.70 7.13 2.25
N PHE A 200 -13.51 5.88 1.85
CA PHE A 200 -14.42 4.79 2.18
C PHE A 200 -13.98 4.13 3.48
N PHE A 201 -14.93 3.53 4.20
CA PHE A 201 -14.63 2.73 5.38
C PHE A 201 -15.64 1.60 5.58
N ILE A 202 -15.21 0.56 6.30
CA ILE A 202 -16.09 -0.52 6.77
C ILE A 202 -16.61 -0.17 8.16
N HIS A 203 -17.93 -0.05 8.30
CA HIS A 203 -18.54 0.30 9.58
C HIS A 203 -18.37 -0.83 10.61
N PRO A 204 -17.89 -0.55 11.84
CA PRO A 204 -17.54 -1.58 12.81
C PRO A 204 -18.74 -2.22 13.55
N CYS A 205 -19.99 -1.89 13.21
CA CYS A 205 -21.16 -2.35 14.00
C CYS A 205 -21.27 -3.87 14.06
N GLN A 206 -21.09 -4.56 12.93
CA GLN A 206 -21.23 -6.02 12.84
C GLN A 206 -19.93 -6.77 13.11
N THR A 207 -18.80 -6.07 13.20
CA THR A 207 -17.49 -6.71 13.42
C THR A 207 -17.35 -7.19 14.85
N ARG A 208 -18.06 -6.56 15.78
CA ARG A 208 -18.13 -6.99 17.18
C ARG A 208 -18.71 -8.39 17.32
N GLU A 209 -19.95 -8.61 16.88
CA GLU A 209 -20.59 -9.92 17.04
C GLU A 209 -19.81 -11.03 16.31
N ALA A 210 -19.20 -10.68 15.17
CA ALA A 210 -18.33 -11.61 14.45
C ALA A 210 -17.08 -11.97 15.27
N MET A 211 -16.39 -11.00 15.85
CA MET A 211 -15.20 -11.24 16.69
C MET A 211 -15.52 -12.03 17.96
N GLU A 212 -16.69 -11.84 18.58
CA GLU A 212 -17.11 -12.59 19.77
C GLU A 212 -17.17 -14.12 19.54
N SER A 213 -17.29 -14.57 18.29
CA SER A 213 -17.28 -16.00 17.93
C SER A 213 -15.89 -16.65 17.90
N PHE A 214 -14.82 -15.86 18.03
CA PHE A 214 -13.44 -16.33 18.03
C PHE A 214 -12.81 -16.27 19.43
N ASP A 215 -11.79 -17.09 19.64
CA ASP A 215 -10.90 -17.05 20.81
C ASP A 215 -9.47 -16.93 20.27
N CYS A 216 -8.93 -15.70 20.20
CA CYS A 216 -7.60 -15.46 19.66
C CYS A 216 -6.75 -14.55 20.55
N SER A 217 -5.44 -14.80 20.54
CA SER A 217 -4.48 -13.98 21.27
C SER A 217 -4.35 -12.58 20.67
N LYS A 218 -3.80 -11.61 21.44
CA LYS A 218 -3.50 -10.26 20.92
C LYS A 218 -2.62 -10.29 19.67
N LYS A 219 -1.75 -11.29 19.56
CA LYS A 219 -0.85 -11.49 18.43
C LYS A 219 -1.59 -11.82 17.13
N GLU A 220 -2.80 -12.37 17.24
CA GLU A 220 -3.62 -12.83 16.11
C GLU A 220 -4.83 -11.92 15.87
N TYR A 221 -5.14 -11.01 16.80
CA TYR A 221 -6.31 -10.13 16.74
C TYR A 221 -6.51 -9.49 15.36
N LEU A 222 -5.51 -8.77 14.85
CA LEU A 222 -5.62 -8.07 13.56
C LEU A 222 -5.66 -9.04 12.37
N MET A 223 -5.06 -10.22 12.47
CA MET A 223 -5.14 -11.27 11.43
C MET A 223 -6.58 -11.79 11.31
N VAL A 224 -7.20 -12.13 12.45
CA VAL A 224 -8.57 -12.62 12.53
C VAL A 224 -9.55 -11.54 12.09
N TRP A 225 -9.41 -10.33 12.63
CA TRP A 225 -10.26 -9.19 12.28
C TRP A 225 -10.17 -8.85 10.78
N LEU A 226 -8.97 -8.84 10.18
CA LEU A 226 -8.81 -8.65 8.72
C LEU A 226 -9.42 -9.79 7.92
N GLY A 227 -9.37 -11.04 8.41
CA GLY A 227 -10.05 -12.17 7.79
C GLY A 227 -11.57 -12.00 7.72
N LEU A 228 -12.16 -11.28 8.67
CA LEU A 228 -13.60 -10.98 8.70
C LEU A 228 -13.98 -9.83 7.77
N VAL A 229 -13.21 -8.74 7.77
CA VAL A 229 -13.61 -7.50 7.07
C VAL A 229 -12.90 -7.27 5.74
N GLY A 230 -11.67 -7.75 5.58
CA GLY A 230 -10.82 -7.41 4.44
C GLY A 230 -11.34 -7.96 3.12
N GLY A 231 -11.91 -9.18 3.13
CA GLY A 231 -12.34 -9.87 1.92
C GLY A 231 -13.41 -9.14 1.11
N CYS A 232 -14.25 -8.32 1.77
CA CYS A 232 -15.28 -7.54 1.07
C CYS A 232 -14.70 -6.38 0.23
N VAL A 233 -13.46 -5.97 0.50
CA VAL A 233 -12.75 -4.88 -0.19
C VAL A 233 -11.42 -5.34 -0.78
N GLY A 234 -11.29 -6.63 -1.07
CA GLY A 234 -10.12 -7.19 -1.76
C GLY A 234 -8.83 -7.16 -0.95
N LEU A 235 -8.92 -7.00 0.37
CA LEU A 235 -7.78 -7.04 1.27
C LEU A 235 -7.67 -8.43 1.91
N TRP A 236 -6.55 -9.10 1.66
CA TRP A 236 -6.23 -10.40 2.23
C TRP A 236 -4.86 -10.33 2.87
N VAL A 237 -4.70 -10.96 4.03
CA VAL A 237 -3.38 -11.08 4.65
C VAL A 237 -2.61 -12.18 3.92
N PRO A 238 -1.35 -11.94 3.49
CA PRO A 238 -0.53 -12.97 2.89
C PRO A 238 -0.39 -14.20 3.81
N PRO A 239 -0.51 -15.42 3.29
CA PRO A 239 -0.47 -16.64 4.09
C PRO A 239 0.84 -16.81 4.86
N GLU A 240 1.95 -16.30 4.32
CA GLU A 240 3.28 -16.35 4.94
C GLU A 240 3.32 -15.58 6.28
N MET A 241 2.40 -14.62 6.51
CA MET A 241 2.26 -13.93 7.81
C MET A 241 1.51 -14.76 8.86
N ALA A 242 0.76 -15.77 8.43
CA ALA A 242 0.09 -16.72 9.32
C ALA A 242 1.03 -17.84 9.77
N GLU A 243 2.07 -18.12 8.99
CA GLU A 243 3.11 -19.08 9.37
C GLU A 243 3.84 -18.60 10.62
N SER A 244 4.08 -19.53 11.55
CA SER A 244 4.89 -19.24 12.72
C SER A 244 6.34 -19.17 12.25
N ALA A 245 7.03 -18.05 12.49
CA ALA A 245 8.47 -17.97 12.24
C ALA A 245 9.15 -19.18 12.90
N THR A 246 9.75 -20.03 12.08
CA THR A 246 10.39 -21.28 12.49
C THR A 246 11.70 -20.99 13.21
#